data_AF-A0A841F5Q1-F1
#
_entry.id   AF-A0A841F5Q1-F1
#
_cell.length_a   1.000
_cell.length_b   1.000
_cell.length_c   1.000
_cell.angle_alpha   90.00
_cell.angle_beta   90.00
_cell.angle_gamma   90.00
#
_symmetry.space_group_name_H-M   'P 1'
#
loop_
_entity.id
_entity.type
_entity.pdbx_description
1 polymer ?
#
loop_
_entity_poly.entity_id
_entity_poly.type
_entity_poly.pdbx_seq_one_letter_code
_entity_poly.pdbx_strand_id
1 'polypeptide(L)'
;MTDKYVWGIFVADVSANFPNFYPIGIYSTKESAMKEILSLPRDHNVQLLQLPLNRNFAYYHKKNGKLVGMDSVSHEHFHFKDEDCD
;
A
#
# COMPACT_ATOMS: atom_id res chain seq x y z
N MET A 1 -1.45 -24.32 8.87
CA MET A 1 -1.12 -23.92 7.50
C MET A 1 -0.25 -22.68 7.61
N THR A 2 0.92 -22.66 6.96
CA THR A 2 1.77 -21.46 6.97
C THR A 2 1.08 -20.40 6.13
N ASP A 3 0.67 -19.30 6.75
CA ASP A 3 0.07 -18.20 6.01
C ASP A 3 1.07 -17.70 4.96
N LYS A 4 0.63 -17.67 3.71
CA LYS A 4 1.44 -17.14 2.61
C LYS A 4 1.05 -15.70 2.38
N TYR A 5 2.05 -14.86 2.18
CA TYR A 5 1.86 -13.43 1.96
C TYR A 5 2.58 -12.99 0.69
N VAL A 6 2.13 -11.86 0.15
CA VAL A 6 2.84 -11.08 -0.87
C VAL A 6 2.98 -9.65 -0.38
N TRP A 7 3.90 -8.93 -1.00
CA TRP A 7 4.21 -7.54 -0.68
C TRP A 7 3.68 -6.66 -1.81
N GLY A 8 2.65 -5.88 -1.53
CA GLY A 8 2.05 -4.97 -2.49
C GLY A 8 2.53 -3.54 -2.29
N ILE A 9 2.94 -2.89 -3.36
CA ILE A 9 3.29 -1.47 -3.38
C ILE A 9 2.09 -0.70 -3.92
N PHE A 10 1.71 0.35 -3.22
CA PHE A 10 0.60 1.21 -3.58
C PHE A 10 0.99 2.67 -3.57
N VAL A 11 0.59 3.41 -4.60
CA VAL A 11 0.69 4.86 -4.62
C VAL A 11 -0.54 5.44 -3.92
N ALA A 12 -0.31 6.38 -3.01
CA ALA A 12 -1.34 7.15 -2.33
C ALA A 12 -1.37 8.59 -2.86
N ASP A 13 -2.38 8.90 -3.67
CA ASP A 13 -2.59 10.24 -4.19
C ASP A 13 -3.42 11.06 -3.18
N VAL A 14 -2.75 11.96 -2.46
CA VAL A 14 -3.42 12.84 -1.48
C VAL A 14 -4.32 13.90 -2.12
N SER A 15 -4.22 14.12 -3.44
CA SER A 15 -5.00 15.14 -4.16
C SER A 15 -6.30 14.61 -4.77
N ALA A 16 -6.48 13.28 -4.82
CA ALA A 16 -7.65 12.65 -5.41
C ALA A 16 -8.71 12.26 -4.35
N ASN A 17 -9.98 12.29 -4.75
CA ASN A 17 -11.07 11.65 -4.00
C ASN A 17 -10.95 10.12 -4.09
N PHE A 18 -11.47 9.40 -3.09
CA PHE A 18 -11.48 7.94 -3.12
C PHE A 18 -12.17 7.38 -4.40
N PRO A 19 -11.58 6.39 -5.09
CA PRO A 19 -10.31 5.72 -4.79
C PRO A 19 -9.11 6.60 -5.15
N ASN A 20 -8.18 6.76 -4.21
CA ASN A 20 -6.94 7.52 -4.38
C ASN A 20 -5.70 6.67 -4.07
N PHE A 21 -5.87 5.36 -4.12
CA PHE A 21 -4.91 4.36 -3.70
C PHE A 21 -4.83 3.26 -4.75
N TYR A 22 -3.68 3.12 -5.40
CA TYR A 22 -3.55 2.31 -6.61
C TYR A 22 -2.35 1.35 -6.51
N PRO A 23 -2.53 0.05 -6.81
CA PRO A 23 -1.44 -0.91 -6.80
C PRO A 23 -0.49 -0.64 -7.98
N ILE A 24 0.82 -0.67 -7.71
CA ILE A 24 1.86 -0.50 -8.74
C ILE A 24 2.85 -1.66 -8.81
N GLY A 25 2.85 -2.55 -7.81
CA GLY A 25 3.69 -3.75 -7.85
C GLY A 25 3.30 -4.79 -6.80
N ILE A 26 3.54 -6.07 -7.10
CA ILE A 26 3.30 -7.21 -6.20
C ILE A 26 4.53 -8.11 -6.21
N TYR A 27 5.08 -8.40 -5.03
CA TYR A 27 6.34 -9.13 -4.87
C TYR A 27 6.18 -10.29 -3.89
N SER A 28 6.94 -11.36 -4.12
CA SER A 28 6.99 -12.51 -3.21
C SER A 28 7.81 -12.26 -1.95
N THR A 29 8.70 -11.26 -1.96
CA THR A 29 9.58 -10.92 -0.84
C THR A 29 9.58 -9.41 -0.56
N LYS A 30 9.81 -9.04 0.71
CA LYS A 30 9.87 -7.63 1.12
C LYS A 30 11.03 -6.93 0.45
N GLU A 31 12.18 -7.60 0.35
CA GLU A 31 13.41 -7.06 -0.20
C GLU A 31 13.26 -6.65 -1.65
N SER A 32 12.53 -7.44 -2.45
CA SER A 32 12.26 -7.10 -3.86
C SER A 32 11.34 -5.88 -3.97
N ALA A 33 10.30 -5.81 -3.13
CA ALA A 33 9.42 -4.65 -3.09
C ALA A 33 10.16 -3.38 -2.65
N MET A 34 11.03 -3.47 -1.64
CA MET A 34 11.84 -2.35 -1.16
C MET A 34 12.81 -1.85 -2.23
N LYS A 35 13.42 -2.74 -3.01
CA LYS A 35 14.28 -2.34 -4.14
C LYS A 35 13.51 -1.51 -5.16
N GLU A 36 12.27 -1.88 -5.46
CA GLU A 36 11.41 -1.09 -6.34
C GLU A 36 11.14 0.28 -5.74
N ILE A 37 10.67 0.34 -4.47
CA ILE A 37 10.34 1.60 -3.80
C ILE A 37 11.52 2.58 -3.83
N LEU A 38 12.73 2.10 -3.57
CA LEU A 38 13.95 2.91 -3.61
C LEU A 38 14.32 3.40 -5.01
N SER A 39 13.79 2.78 -6.07
CA SER A 39 14.00 3.19 -7.46
C SER A 39 12.90 4.08 -8.03
N LEU A 40 11.75 4.19 -7.33
CA LEU A 40 10.63 5.02 -7.78
C LEU A 40 10.97 6.52 -7.70
N PRO A 41 10.37 7.34 -8.59
CA PRO A 41 10.35 8.79 -8.39
C PRO A 41 9.74 9.16 -7.03
N ARG A 42 10.27 10.20 -6.40
CA ARG A 42 9.84 10.71 -5.09
C ARG A 42 8.68 11.71 -5.18
N ASP A 43 7.87 11.60 -6.22
CA ASP A 43 6.78 12.53 -6.53
C ASP A 43 5.49 12.24 -5.76
N HIS A 44 5.27 10.96 -5.42
CA HIS A 44 4.08 10.50 -4.72
C HIS A 44 4.43 9.69 -3.48
N ASN A 45 3.56 9.78 -2.47
CA ASN A 45 3.67 8.91 -1.30
C ASN A 45 3.35 7.47 -1.70
N VAL A 46 4.10 6.53 -1.13
CA VAL A 46 3.98 5.11 -1.41
C VAL A 46 3.71 4.36 -0.12
N GLN A 47 2.94 3.28 -0.19
CA GLN A 47 2.72 2.36 0.92
C GLN A 47 3.10 0.94 0.50
N LEU A 48 3.77 0.24 1.41
CA LEU A 48 4.09 -1.17 1.26
C LEU A 48 3.19 -1.99 2.20
N LEU A 49 2.41 -2.89 1.65
CA LEU A 49 1.46 -3.71 2.39
C LEU A 49 1.84 -5.19 2.32
N GLN A 50 1.77 -5.89 3.45
CA GLN A 50 1.87 -7.35 3.50
C GLN A 50 0.47 -7.97 3.34
N LEU A 51 0.16 -8.48 2.16
CA LEU A 51 -1.16 -8.97 1.80
C LEU A 51 -1.25 -10.51 1.93
N PRO A 52 -2.28 -11.06 2.59
CA PRO A 52 -2.47 -12.50 2.67
C PRO A 52 -2.90 -13.07 1.31
N LEU A 53 -2.29 -14.18 0.91
CA LEU A 53 -2.67 -14.90 -0.31
C LEU A 53 -3.91 -15.77 -0.10
N ASN A 54 -4.76 -15.82 -1.13
CA ASN A 54 -5.98 -16.65 -1.18
C ASN A 54 -6.97 -16.38 -0.03
N ARG A 55 -6.94 -15.18 0.54
CA ARG A 55 -7.83 -14.77 1.63
C ARG A 55 -8.28 -13.35 1.39
N ASN A 56 -9.59 -13.11 1.55
CA ASN A 56 -10.10 -11.75 1.61
C ASN A 56 -9.74 -11.14 2.97
N PHE A 57 -9.14 -9.95 2.96
CA PHE A 57 -8.68 -9.25 4.15
C PHE A 57 -9.38 -7.90 4.38
N ALA A 58 -10.04 -7.33 3.35
CA ALA A 58 -10.71 -6.05 3.47
C ALA A 58 -11.95 -5.94 2.58
N TYR A 59 -12.90 -5.12 2.98
CA TYR A 59 -14.05 -4.77 2.14
C TYR A 59 -14.51 -3.34 2.38
N TYR A 60 -15.08 -2.72 1.34
CA TYR A 60 -15.63 -1.38 1.41
C TYR A 60 -17.14 -1.43 1.67
N HIS A 61 -17.57 -0.85 2.78
CA HIS A 61 -18.96 -0.82 3.20
C HIS A 61 -19.67 0.44 2.67
N LYS A 62 -20.26 0.34 1.47
CA LYS A 62 -20.86 1.48 0.74
C LYS A 62 -21.84 2.34 1.55
N LYS A 63 -22.61 1.76 2.47
CA LYS A 63 -23.64 2.51 3.23
C LYS A 63 -23.06 3.50 4.24
N ASN A 64 -21.86 3.25 4.76
CA ASN A 64 -21.22 4.12 5.75
C ASN A 64 -19.87 4.67 5.26
N GLY A 65 -19.49 4.35 4.03
CA GLY A 65 -18.25 4.81 3.41
C GLY A 65 -16.97 4.27 4.05
N LYS A 66 -17.04 3.23 4.88
CA LYS A 66 -15.87 2.72 5.63
C LYS A 66 -15.19 1.57 4.91
N LEU A 67 -13.86 1.59 4.91
CA LEU A 67 -13.01 0.44 4.57
C LEU A 67 -12.77 -0.37 5.85
N VAL A 68 -13.15 -1.64 5.86
CA VAL A 68 -13.06 -2.53 7.05
C VAL A 68 -12.00 -3.60 6.80
N GLY A 69 -11.20 -3.92 7.82
CA GLY A 69 -10.22 -5.01 7.80
C GLY A 69 -8.76 -4.60 7.56
N MET A 70 -8.52 -3.37 7.13
CA MET A 70 -7.16 -2.84 6.89
C MET A 70 -6.28 -2.81 8.14
N ASP A 71 -6.88 -2.70 9.33
CA ASP A 71 -6.16 -2.72 10.62
C ASP A 71 -5.42 -4.05 10.85
N SER A 72 -5.81 -5.12 10.16
CA SER A 72 -5.18 -6.44 10.25
C SER A 72 -4.04 -6.66 9.25
N VAL A 73 -3.75 -5.67 8.40
CA VAL A 73 -2.70 -5.72 7.38
C VAL A 73 -1.52 -4.85 7.82
N SER A 74 -0.33 -5.45 7.88
CA SER A 74 0.91 -4.69 8.09
C SER A 74 1.13 -3.74 6.92
N HIS A 75 1.27 -2.44 7.22
CA HIS A 75 1.53 -1.39 6.24
C HIS A 75 2.70 -0.51 6.69
N GLU A 76 3.58 -0.18 5.75
CA GLU A 76 4.69 0.76 5.92
C GLU A 76 4.47 1.94 4.98
N HIS A 77 4.61 3.16 5.51
CA HIS A 77 4.34 4.39 4.77
C HIS A 77 5.67 5.06 4.39
N PHE A 78 5.80 5.42 3.11
CA PHE A 78 6.92 6.15 2.54
C PHE A 78 6.42 7.51 2.08
N HIS A 79 6.75 8.53 2.87
CA HIS A 79 6.41 9.92 2.58
C HIS A 79 7.57 10.55 1.81
N PHE A 80 7.28 10.97 0.59
CA PHE A 80 8.27 11.59 -0.30
C PHE A 80 7.97 13.07 -0.57
N LYS A 81 6.73 13.50 -0.29
CA LYS A 81 6.22 14.83 -0.64
C LYS A 81 6.60 15.97 0.34
N ASP A 82 7.44 15.70 1.33
CA ASP A 82 7.87 16.69 2.34
C ASP A 82 9.37 17.04 2.24
N GLU A 83 10.07 16.70 1.16
CA GLU A 83 11.47 17.13 0.90
C GLU A 83 11.57 18.49 0.15
N ASP A 84 10.59 19.39 0.31
CA ASP A 84 10.72 20.79 -0.12
C ASP A 84 10.54 21.75 1.08
N CYS A 85 11.64 22.47 1.36
CA CYS A 85 11.84 23.66 2.22
C CYS A 85 12.30 23.45 3.68
N ASP A 86 13.62 23.41 3.86
CA ASP A 86 14.37 24.53 4.48
C ASP A 86 15.71 24.75 3.74
#